data_AF-A0A6M0L0G2-F1
#
_entry.id   AF-A0A6M0L0G2-F1
#
_cell.length_a   1.000
_cell.length_b   1.000
_cell.length_c   1.000
_cell.angle_alpha   90.00
_cell.angle_beta   90.00
_cell.angle_gamma   90.00
#
_symmetry.space_group_name_H-M   'P 1'
#
loop_
_entity.id
_entity.type
_entity.pdbx_description
1 polymer ?
#
loop_
_entity_poly.entity_id
_entity_poly.type
_entity_poly.pdbx_seq_one_letter_code
_entity_poly.pdbx_strand_id
1 'polypeptide(L)'
;MNYRKSLTIFLMIILLGNFASAIVYEDAENENSTQSWQVYDNIPTGAVVSRVFDSDKQSNIIELMGAGMENGYILGSFDETQSWNNREDNLLTWSISCSEYYTIYILINTQKGYRYLYYTPHDVDYGMSNGSQYIHFGLGTDSTDGQWRTFSRDIKADLKKFEIDNELISVNAFLIRGDAKLDDIEMSGGEDNTKPTITLIGDSLVTVIQDTTYIDAGATAEDNIDGDVTVDIVTQNSVDTAVLGTYTVTYDVNDSSGNQAIQQMRTVSVVTSTDTAKDVLILYDTAGSFGHMGKTNAIFLENLLGHFDLNVISKPTSQYVENEMNSKKAVFYLGTTYDVLSYYSEGSAEKLAYQKFYRDVATKDRTIVWINYNLPLLEQFWIDNNLDNNTFA
;
A
#
# COMPACT_ATOMS: atom_id res chain seq x y z
N MET A 1 -42.39 -14.85 -12.66
CA MET A 1 -42.05 -13.91 -11.58
C MET A 1 -41.29 -14.70 -10.52
N ASN A 2 -39.96 -14.63 -10.52
CA ASN A 2 -39.12 -15.21 -9.47
C ASN A 2 -37.78 -14.45 -9.48
N TYR A 3 -37.69 -13.43 -8.63
CA TYR A 3 -36.45 -12.72 -8.36
C TYR A 3 -35.63 -13.55 -7.36
N ARG A 4 -34.52 -14.14 -7.79
CA ARG A 4 -33.45 -14.54 -6.88
C ARG A 4 -32.57 -13.31 -6.64
N LYS A 5 -32.71 -12.69 -5.46
CA LYS A 5 -31.76 -11.69 -4.96
C LYS A 5 -30.45 -12.42 -4.65
N SER A 6 -29.39 -12.10 -5.40
CA SER A 6 -28.03 -12.49 -5.05
C SER A 6 -27.63 -11.70 -3.80
N LEU A 7 -27.36 -12.40 -2.71
CA LEU A 7 -26.78 -11.83 -1.49
C LEU A 7 -25.26 -11.89 -1.66
N THR A 8 -24.66 -10.79 -2.12
CA THR A 8 -23.20 -10.65 -2.13
C THR A 8 -22.75 -10.43 -0.69
N ILE A 9 -22.19 -11.47 -0.06
CA ILE A 9 -21.52 -11.35 1.24
C ILE A 9 -20.17 -10.66 0.97
N PHE A 10 -20.06 -9.39 1.37
CA PHE A 10 -18.78 -8.71 1.48
C PHE A 10 -18.09 -9.28 2.72
N LEU A 11 -17.12 -10.18 2.51
CA LEU A 11 -16.25 -10.64 3.58
C LEU A 11 -15.28 -9.49 3.87
N MET A 12 -15.68 -8.58 4.75
CA MET A 12 -14.79 -7.60 5.34
C MET A 12 -13.83 -8.37 6.25
N ILE A 13 -12.66 -8.72 5.72
CA ILE A 13 -11.52 -9.13 6.54
C ILE A 13 -11.17 -7.88 7.34
N ILE A 14 -11.69 -7.80 8.56
CA ILE A 14 -11.12 -6.91 9.57
C ILE A 14 -9.75 -7.51 9.84
N LEU A 15 -8.73 -6.92 9.22
CA LEU A 15 -7.36 -7.07 9.70
C LEU A 15 -7.40 -6.48 11.12
N LEU A 16 -7.53 -7.34 12.12
CA LEU A 16 -7.15 -6.99 13.48
C LEU A 16 -5.64 -6.84 13.45
N GLY A 17 -5.18 -5.68 12.99
CA GLY A 17 -3.88 -5.19 13.38
C GLY A 17 -3.90 -5.15 14.90
N ASN A 18 -2.94 -5.84 15.52
CA ASN A 18 -2.61 -5.58 16.90
C ASN A 18 -2.22 -4.11 16.97
N PHE A 19 -3.16 -3.24 17.35
CA PHE A 19 -2.78 -1.93 17.83
C PHE A 19 -1.91 -2.18 19.05
N ALA A 20 -0.67 -1.69 19.03
CA ALA A 20 0.01 -1.42 20.29
C ALA A 20 -0.95 -0.54 21.10
N SER A 21 -1.35 -1.00 22.28
CA SER A 21 -2.30 -0.27 23.13
C SER A 21 -1.63 1.02 23.58
N ALA A 22 -2.08 2.16 23.09
CA ALA A 22 -1.66 3.46 23.63
C ALA A 22 -2.10 3.58 25.09
N ILE A 23 -1.25 4.18 25.92
CA ILE A 23 -1.60 4.65 27.26
C ILE A 23 -2.13 6.08 27.10
N VAL A 24 -3.44 6.24 27.24
CA VAL A 24 -4.11 7.54 27.23
C VAL A 24 -3.97 8.16 28.63
N TYR A 25 -3.30 9.31 28.71
CA TYR A 25 -3.17 10.09 29.95
C TYR A 25 -4.25 11.15 30.09
N GLU A 26 -4.69 11.73 28.98
CA GLU A 26 -5.78 12.70 28.93
C GLU A 26 -6.42 12.74 27.54
N ASP A 27 -7.73 12.51 27.47
CA ASP A 27 -8.56 12.63 26.26
C ASP A 27 -9.76 13.57 26.48
N ALA A 28 -9.86 14.20 27.67
CA ALA A 28 -10.97 15.03 28.11
C ALA A 28 -12.37 14.37 28.03
N GLU A 29 -12.49 13.06 27.78
CA GLU A 29 -13.78 12.41 27.53
C GLU A 29 -14.44 11.84 28.79
N ASN A 30 -13.77 11.95 29.94
CA ASN A 30 -14.34 11.56 31.22
C ASN A 30 -14.73 12.78 32.07
N GLU A 31 -15.76 12.64 32.91
CA GLU A 31 -16.22 13.73 33.80
C GLU A 31 -15.14 14.18 34.80
N ASN A 32 -14.17 13.32 35.07
CA ASN A 32 -13.08 13.55 36.00
C ASN A 32 -11.73 13.88 35.33
N SER A 33 -11.68 14.14 34.02
CA SER A 33 -10.43 14.43 33.29
C SER A 33 -9.56 15.51 33.97
N THR A 34 -10.17 16.57 34.53
CA THR A 34 -9.42 17.62 35.23
C THR A 34 -8.75 17.19 36.54
N GLN A 35 -9.09 16.03 37.12
CA GLN A 35 -8.52 15.58 38.40
C GLN A 35 -7.06 15.15 38.31
N SER A 36 -6.61 14.73 37.14
CA SER A 36 -5.21 14.33 36.89
C SER A 36 -4.28 15.53 36.70
N TRP A 37 -4.86 16.73 36.57
CA TRP A 37 -4.13 17.98 36.41
C TRP A 37 -3.92 18.71 37.73
N GLN A 38 -2.79 19.40 37.84
CA GLN A 38 -2.48 20.30 38.93
C GLN A 38 -1.93 21.62 38.39
N VAL A 39 -2.26 22.73 39.03
CA VAL A 39 -1.59 24.02 38.82
C VAL A 39 -0.38 24.07 39.75
N TYR A 40 0.81 23.81 39.22
CA TYR A 40 2.03 23.81 40.04
C TYR A 40 2.61 25.21 40.24
N ASP A 41 2.28 26.16 39.37
CA ASP A 41 2.68 27.57 39.48
C ASP A 41 1.47 28.48 39.21
N ASN A 42 0.90 29.02 40.30
CA ASN A 42 -0.30 29.85 40.29
C ASN A 42 0.02 31.31 40.68
N ILE A 43 1.15 31.84 40.18
CA ILE A 43 1.54 33.22 40.39
C ILE A 43 1.62 33.93 39.01
N PRO A 44 0.81 34.97 38.76
CA PRO A 44 -0.25 35.49 39.62
C PRO A 44 -1.38 34.47 39.79
N THR A 45 -2.17 34.63 40.86
CA THR A 45 -3.28 33.73 41.16
C THR A 45 -4.40 33.87 40.14
N GLY A 46 -4.99 32.76 39.73
CA GLY A 46 -6.14 32.75 38.83
C GLY A 46 -6.11 31.63 37.80
N ALA A 47 -5.06 30.81 37.78
CA ALA A 47 -4.95 29.68 36.88
C ALA A 47 -6.02 28.62 37.16
N VAL A 48 -6.67 28.14 36.10
CA VAL A 48 -7.74 27.14 36.13
C VAL A 48 -7.51 26.10 35.04
N VAL A 49 -7.86 24.85 35.35
CA VAL A 49 -7.98 23.73 34.40
C VAL A 49 -9.46 23.40 34.28
N SER A 50 -10.00 23.49 33.07
CA SER A 50 -11.41 23.23 32.80
C SER A 50 -11.58 22.18 31.71
N ARG A 51 -12.65 21.38 31.79
CA ARG A 51 -13.11 20.53 30.69
C ARG A 51 -14.20 21.28 29.94
N VAL A 52 -14.01 21.54 28.66
CA VAL A 52 -14.98 22.29 27.83
C VAL A 52 -15.17 21.60 26.48
N PHE A 53 -16.35 21.75 25.87
CA PHE A 53 -16.58 21.26 24.51
C PHE A 53 -16.08 22.31 23.51
N ASP A 54 -15.14 21.92 22.63
CA ASP A 54 -14.60 22.78 21.59
C ASP A 54 -15.28 22.48 20.24
N SER A 55 -15.92 23.49 19.66
CA SER A 55 -16.66 23.32 18.41
C SER A 55 -15.77 23.13 17.20
N ASP A 56 -14.52 23.59 17.22
CA ASP A 56 -13.64 23.47 16.07
C ASP A 56 -13.05 22.06 16.01
N LYS A 57 -12.73 21.48 17.17
CA LYS A 57 -12.31 20.06 17.28
C LYS A 57 -13.48 19.08 17.28
N GLN A 58 -14.69 19.52 17.61
CA GLN A 58 -15.88 18.67 17.82
C GLN A 58 -15.66 17.61 18.92
N SER A 59 -14.90 17.97 19.96
CA SER A 59 -14.51 17.10 21.07
C SER A 59 -14.60 17.84 22.41
N ASN A 60 -14.65 17.11 23.53
CA ASN A 60 -14.30 17.73 24.80
C ASN A 60 -12.78 17.92 24.83
N ILE A 61 -12.32 18.98 25.47
CA ILE A 61 -10.90 19.31 25.58
C ILE A 61 -10.57 19.78 26.99
N ILE A 62 -9.28 19.81 27.32
CA ILE A 62 -8.77 20.50 28.50
C ILE A 62 -8.38 21.93 28.12
N GLU A 63 -9.00 22.90 28.77
CA GLU A 63 -8.70 24.31 28.63
C GLU A 63 -7.92 24.79 29.86
N LEU A 64 -6.71 25.28 29.61
CA LEU A 64 -5.82 25.89 30.59
C LEU A 64 -5.90 27.41 30.44
N MET A 65 -6.35 28.09 31.48
CA MET A 65 -6.51 29.55 31.49
C MET A 65 -5.81 30.17 32.69
N GLY A 66 -5.18 31.33 32.51
CA GLY A 66 -4.45 32.02 33.56
C GLY A 66 -3.87 33.35 33.09
N ALA A 67 -2.61 33.57 33.41
CA ALA A 67 -1.80 34.72 33.01
C ALA A 67 -0.70 34.29 32.01
N GLY A 68 -1.04 33.38 31.10
CA GLY A 68 -0.14 32.88 30.06
C GLY A 68 1.08 32.18 30.67
N MET A 69 2.27 32.56 30.19
CA MET A 69 3.55 31.94 30.58
C MET A 69 3.91 32.06 32.06
N GLU A 70 3.25 32.95 32.80
CA GLU A 70 3.45 33.09 34.25
C GLU A 70 2.84 31.90 35.02
N ASN A 71 1.84 31.22 34.47
CA ASN A 71 1.24 30.05 35.11
C ASN A 71 1.75 28.73 34.53
N GLY A 72 1.73 27.70 35.38
CA GLY A 72 2.24 26.38 35.08
C GLY A 72 1.27 25.27 35.50
N TYR A 73 1.07 24.32 34.60
CA TYR A 73 0.16 23.19 34.74
C TYR A 73 0.95 21.89 34.55
N ILE A 74 0.57 20.85 35.29
CA ILE A 74 1.15 19.51 35.19
C ILE A 74 0.04 18.47 35.12
N LEU A 75 0.17 17.56 34.15
CA LEU A 75 -0.54 16.30 34.09
C LEU A 75 0.44 15.21 34.55
N GLY A 76 0.14 14.57 35.67
CA GLY A 76 1.07 13.72 36.41
C GLY A 76 1.57 14.39 37.69
N SER A 77 2.79 14.05 38.13
CA SER A 77 3.32 14.54 39.41
C SER A 77 4.84 14.65 39.41
N PHE A 78 5.37 15.62 40.17
CA PHE A 78 6.79 15.67 40.53
C PHE A 78 7.16 14.64 41.60
N ASP A 79 6.18 14.12 42.34
CA ASP A 79 6.37 13.00 43.26
C ASP A 79 6.48 11.71 42.44
N GLU A 80 7.66 11.08 42.48
CA GLU A 80 7.94 9.84 41.74
C GLU A 80 6.92 8.73 42.02
N THR A 81 6.31 8.71 43.22
CA THR A 81 5.32 7.69 43.61
C THR A 81 3.95 7.87 42.97
N GLN A 82 3.67 9.07 42.42
CA GLN A 82 2.43 9.44 41.76
C GLN A 82 2.65 9.86 40.30
N SER A 83 3.89 9.78 39.83
CA SER A 83 4.26 10.06 38.44
C SER A 83 3.75 8.97 37.49
N TRP A 84 3.73 9.27 36.19
CA TRP A 84 3.34 8.30 35.16
C TRP A 84 4.23 7.05 35.17
N ASN A 85 5.52 7.22 35.46
CA ASN A 85 6.53 6.15 35.49
C ASN A 85 6.42 5.20 34.27
N ASN A 86 6.22 5.76 33.08
CA ASN A 86 6.17 4.99 31.84
C ASN A 86 7.57 4.56 31.44
N ARG A 87 7.80 3.26 31.27
CA ARG A 87 9.13 2.67 31.00
C ARG A 87 9.22 1.97 29.65
N GLU A 88 8.10 1.81 28.97
CA GLU A 88 7.97 0.97 27.79
C GLU A 88 7.71 1.82 26.56
N ASP A 89 6.83 2.82 26.67
CA ASP A 89 6.47 3.68 25.54
C ASP A 89 7.41 4.88 25.43
N ASN A 90 7.71 5.28 24.19
CA ASN A 90 8.63 6.39 23.91
C ASN A 90 8.02 7.43 22.97
N LEU A 91 6.94 7.10 22.26
CA LEU A 91 6.24 8.06 21.40
C LEU A 91 5.18 8.78 22.23
N LEU A 92 5.38 10.07 22.47
CA LEU A 92 4.41 10.94 23.13
C LEU A 92 3.65 11.73 22.07
N THR A 93 2.32 11.60 22.06
CA THR A 93 1.42 12.36 21.21
C THR A 93 0.58 13.32 22.04
N TRP A 94 0.33 14.52 21.52
CA TRP A 94 -0.66 15.45 22.08
C TRP A 94 -1.23 16.36 21.01
N SER A 95 -2.49 16.74 21.17
CA SER A 95 -3.15 17.79 20.40
C SER A 95 -3.13 19.10 21.18
N ILE A 96 -2.82 20.22 20.52
CA ILE A 96 -2.84 21.56 21.12
C ILE A 96 -3.44 22.60 20.15
N SER A 97 -4.19 23.55 20.69
CA SER A 97 -4.53 24.82 20.04
C SER A 97 -4.14 25.96 20.98
N CYS A 98 -3.30 26.87 20.49
CA CYS A 98 -2.82 28.02 21.25
C CYS A 98 -2.60 29.20 20.30
N SER A 99 -2.87 30.42 20.79
CA SER A 99 -2.67 31.67 20.03
C SER A 99 -1.61 32.58 20.65
N GLU A 100 -0.98 32.12 21.72
CA GLU A 100 0.07 32.80 22.46
C GLU A 100 1.29 31.90 22.61
N TYR A 101 2.40 32.46 23.07
CA TYR A 101 3.60 31.68 23.30
C TYR A 101 3.40 30.72 24.49
N TYR A 102 3.84 29.48 24.33
CA TYR A 102 3.80 28.44 25.37
C TYR A 102 5.13 27.70 25.46
N THR A 103 5.36 26.99 26.56
CA THR A 103 6.43 26.00 26.67
C THR A 103 5.88 24.72 27.27
N ILE A 104 6.06 23.60 26.57
CA ILE A 104 5.78 22.26 27.09
C ILE A 104 7.08 21.68 27.64
N TYR A 105 7.01 21.00 28.79
CA TYR A 105 8.11 20.24 29.35
C TYR A 105 7.69 18.79 29.59
N ILE A 106 8.52 17.85 29.17
CA ILE A 106 8.37 16.44 29.44
C ILE A 106 9.43 16.05 30.46
N LEU A 107 8.97 15.70 31.67
CA LEU A 107 9.84 15.25 32.74
C LEU A 107 10.20 13.78 32.51
N ILE A 108 11.48 13.51 32.34
CA ILE A 108 12.01 12.16 32.13
C ILE A 108 13.08 11.82 33.15
N ASN A 109 13.16 10.55 33.53
CA ASN A 109 14.31 9.99 34.23
C ASN A 109 15.22 9.31 33.22
N THR A 110 16.52 9.53 33.38
CA THR A 110 17.55 8.95 32.51
C THR A 110 18.67 8.35 33.37
N GLN A 111 19.57 7.58 32.75
CA GLN A 111 20.75 7.05 33.43
C GLN A 111 21.67 8.14 34.02
N LYS A 112 21.62 9.36 33.48
CA LYS A 112 22.39 10.52 33.97
C LYS A 112 21.56 11.50 34.81
N GLY A 113 20.50 11.01 35.46
CA GLY A 113 19.57 11.82 36.26
C GLY A 113 18.40 12.35 35.45
N TYR A 114 17.51 13.11 36.08
CA TYR A 114 16.33 13.63 35.38
C TYR A 114 16.70 14.67 34.31
N ARG A 115 15.84 14.78 33.30
CA ARG A 115 15.88 15.82 32.26
C ARG A 115 14.47 16.38 32.04
N TYR A 116 14.44 17.59 31.52
CA TYR A 116 13.26 18.19 30.91
C TYR A 116 13.54 18.34 29.42
N LEU A 117 12.90 17.52 28.60
CA LEU A 117 12.78 17.84 27.18
C LEU A 117 11.73 18.93 27.07
N TYR A 118 12.05 20.07 26.49
CA TYR A 118 11.11 21.17 26.41
C TYR A 118 10.92 21.66 24.99
N TYR A 119 9.67 21.89 24.66
CA TYR A 119 9.18 22.13 23.31
C TYR A 119 8.54 23.52 23.26
N THR A 120 8.94 24.33 22.29
CA THR A 120 8.45 25.70 22.15
C THR A 120 8.07 26.06 20.70
N PRO A 121 7.29 27.13 20.47
CA PRO A 121 7.00 27.69 19.16
C PRO A 121 8.20 28.33 18.44
N HIS A 122 9.28 27.58 18.27
CA HIS A 122 10.46 27.96 17.50
C HIS A 122 10.64 26.98 16.34
N ASP A 123 11.22 27.46 15.24
CA ASP A 123 11.53 26.61 14.08
C ASP A 123 12.83 25.81 14.23
N VAL A 124 13.54 25.96 15.35
CA VAL A 124 14.89 25.42 15.55
C VAL A 124 15.03 24.70 16.88
N ASP A 125 15.84 23.64 16.88
CA ASP A 125 16.27 22.96 18.09
C ASP A 125 17.52 23.65 18.66
N TYR A 126 17.35 24.43 19.74
CA TYR A 126 18.50 25.01 20.45
C TYR A 126 19.30 23.98 21.25
N GLY A 127 18.77 22.77 21.45
CA GLY A 127 19.45 21.69 22.16
C GLY A 127 19.73 22.01 23.62
N MET A 128 20.89 21.58 24.10
CA MET A 128 21.26 21.62 25.50
C MET A 128 22.39 22.61 25.76
N SER A 129 22.24 23.46 26.78
CA SER A 129 23.35 24.25 27.33
C SER A 129 24.19 23.38 28.27
N ASN A 130 25.52 23.55 28.25
CA ASN A 130 26.45 22.67 28.97
C ASN A 130 26.09 22.52 30.47
N GLY A 131 25.82 21.28 30.91
CA GLY A 131 25.47 20.95 32.30
C GLY A 131 24.04 21.28 32.73
N SER A 132 23.18 21.73 31.82
CA SER A 132 21.75 21.96 32.09
C SER A 132 20.97 20.66 32.27
N GLN A 133 19.78 20.71 32.86
CA GLN A 133 18.83 19.58 32.84
C GLN A 133 17.81 19.70 31.71
N TYR A 134 17.90 20.75 30.91
CA TYR A 134 16.93 21.13 29.89
C TYR A 134 17.50 20.92 28.48
N ILE A 135 16.72 20.26 27.63
CA ILE A 135 17.04 20.03 26.22
C ILE A 135 15.91 20.60 25.37
N HIS A 136 16.22 21.59 24.53
CA HIS A 136 15.24 22.33 23.73
C HIS A 136 14.96 21.69 22.39
N PHE A 137 13.67 21.67 22.01
CA PHE A 137 13.20 21.36 20.66
C PHE A 137 12.19 22.40 20.16
N GLY A 138 12.24 22.69 18.86
CA GLY A 138 11.29 23.56 18.19
C GLY A 138 10.07 22.79 17.68
N LEU A 139 8.88 23.38 17.82
CA LEU A 139 7.61 22.86 17.27
C LEU A 139 7.13 23.62 16.02
N GLY A 140 7.85 24.67 15.60
CA GLY A 140 7.43 25.58 14.55
C GLY A 140 6.78 26.85 15.10
N THR A 141 7.12 28.01 14.54
CA THR A 141 6.54 29.31 14.92
C THR A 141 5.06 29.45 14.55
N ASP A 142 4.56 28.60 13.66
CA ASP A 142 3.16 28.52 13.29
C ASP A 142 2.31 27.71 14.29
N SER A 143 2.91 27.12 15.33
CA SER A 143 2.18 26.39 16.38
C SER A 143 1.36 27.29 17.31
N THR A 144 1.45 28.61 17.14
CA THR A 144 0.68 29.63 17.89
C THR A 144 -0.35 30.35 17.01
N ASP A 145 -0.79 29.75 15.92
CA ASP A 145 -1.78 30.33 15.00
C ASP A 145 -3.25 30.15 15.45
N GLY A 146 -3.46 29.55 16.62
CA GLY A 146 -4.78 29.23 17.17
C GLY A 146 -5.45 28.02 16.51
N GLN A 147 -4.84 27.39 15.50
CA GLN A 147 -5.37 26.18 14.90
C GLN A 147 -4.97 24.95 15.73
N TRP A 148 -5.81 23.91 15.69
CA TRP A 148 -5.48 22.63 16.29
C TRP A 148 -4.36 21.94 15.51
N ARG A 149 -3.36 21.47 16.24
CA ARG A 149 -2.24 20.69 15.72
C ARG A 149 -1.98 19.51 16.64
N THR A 150 -1.60 18.38 16.06
CA THR A 150 -1.16 17.21 16.80
C THR A 150 0.34 17.05 16.61
N PHE A 151 1.06 16.94 17.71
CA PHE A 151 2.49 16.66 17.72
C PHE A 151 2.72 15.26 18.24
N SER A 152 3.67 14.56 17.62
CA SER A 152 4.17 13.27 18.09
C SER A 152 5.68 13.34 18.18
N ARG A 153 6.24 12.98 19.33
CA ARG A 153 7.69 13.05 19.62
C ARG A 153 8.18 11.73 20.19
N ASP A 154 9.19 11.15 19.55
CA ASP A 154 9.97 10.07 20.18
C ASP A 154 10.90 10.67 21.23
N ILE A 155 10.53 10.49 22.49
CA ILE A 155 11.23 11.01 23.66
C ILE A 155 12.64 10.42 23.79
N LYS A 156 12.83 9.15 23.39
CA LYS A 156 14.13 8.50 23.42
C LYS A 156 15.03 9.04 22.32
N ALA A 157 14.51 9.21 21.11
CA ALA A 157 15.26 9.82 20.00
C ALA A 157 15.62 11.28 20.29
N ASP A 158 14.68 12.06 20.83
CA ASP A 158 14.92 13.45 21.24
C ASP A 158 16.04 13.53 22.28
N LEU A 159 15.99 12.70 23.34
CA LEU A 159 17.10 12.62 24.31
C LEU A 159 18.44 12.31 23.62
N LYS A 160 18.48 11.28 22.78
CA LYS A 160 19.73 10.81 22.14
C LYS A 160 20.30 11.80 21.11
N LYS A 161 19.48 12.71 20.58
CA LYS A 161 19.95 13.76 19.66
C LYS A 161 21.03 14.64 20.27
N PHE A 162 20.95 14.90 21.58
CA PHE A 162 21.89 15.77 22.30
C PHE A 162 22.69 15.05 23.38
N GLU A 163 22.22 13.90 23.88
CA GLU A 163 22.95 13.05 24.82
C GLU A 163 23.00 11.60 24.31
N ILE A 164 23.83 11.35 23.29
CA ILE A 164 23.91 10.05 22.58
C ILE A 164 24.19 8.83 23.48
N ASP A 165 24.87 9.04 24.60
CA ASP A 165 25.27 8.03 25.58
C ASP A 165 24.41 8.05 26.86
N ASN A 166 23.26 8.72 26.81
CA ASN A 166 22.28 8.70 27.89
C ASN A 166 21.07 7.85 27.48
N GLU A 167 20.63 6.97 28.38
CA GLU A 167 19.46 6.13 28.14
C GLU A 167 18.26 6.64 28.94
N LEU A 168 17.11 6.67 28.27
CA LEU A 168 15.82 6.92 28.88
C LEU A 168 15.48 5.76 29.84
N ILE A 169 15.04 6.11 31.05
CA ILE A 169 14.55 5.16 32.05
C ILE A 169 13.03 5.24 32.14
N SER A 170 12.48 6.44 32.22
CA SER A 170 11.02 6.62 32.23
C SER A 170 10.56 8.01 31.81
N VAL A 171 9.35 8.11 31.30
CA VAL A 171 8.58 9.36 31.11
C VAL A 171 7.59 9.50 32.26
N ASN A 172 7.61 10.66 32.94
CA ASN A 172 7.01 10.81 34.26
C ASN A 172 5.90 11.84 34.35
N ALA A 173 5.93 12.90 33.53
CA ALA A 173 4.89 13.92 33.52
C ALA A 173 4.94 14.79 32.25
N PHE A 174 3.78 15.33 31.90
CA PHE A 174 3.62 16.40 30.92
C PHE A 174 3.32 17.70 31.64
N LEU A 175 4.11 18.74 31.36
CA LEU A 175 3.93 20.06 31.94
C LEU A 175 3.80 21.08 30.83
N ILE A 176 3.09 22.16 31.11
CA ILE A 176 2.98 23.30 30.22
C ILE A 176 2.98 24.60 31.01
N ARG A 177 3.65 25.61 30.47
CA ARG A 177 3.46 27.02 30.81
C ARG A 177 2.81 27.72 29.63
N GLY A 178 1.82 28.56 29.89
CA GLY A 178 0.98 29.18 28.86
C GLY A 178 -0.48 28.77 28.96
N ASP A 179 -1.35 29.63 28.42
CA ASP A 179 -2.77 29.36 28.26
C ASP A 179 -2.97 28.59 26.95
N ALA A 180 -3.64 27.44 27.00
CA ALA A 180 -3.76 26.54 25.86
C ALA A 180 -4.98 25.63 25.97
N LYS A 181 -5.45 25.16 24.82
CA LYS A 181 -6.37 24.03 24.73
C LYS A 181 -5.58 22.78 24.38
N LEU A 182 -5.81 21.71 25.11
CA LEU A 182 -5.10 20.43 24.98
C LEU A 182 -6.10 19.28 24.86
N ASP A 183 -5.69 18.26 24.13
CA ASP A 183 -6.42 16.99 24.04
C ASP A 183 -5.49 15.86 23.59
N ASP A 184 -5.97 14.63 23.62
CA ASP A 184 -5.30 13.43 23.09
C ASP A 184 -3.85 13.25 23.58
N ILE A 185 -3.58 13.48 24.86
CA ILE A 185 -2.26 13.24 25.45
C ILE A 185 -2.11 11.76 25.75
N GLU A 186 -1.31 11.09 24.94
CA GLU A 186 -1.09 9.65 25.04
C GLU A 186 0.36 9.28 24.79
N MET A 187 0.76 8.14 25.34
CA MET A 187 2.03 7.51 24.98
C MET A 187 1.78 6.15 24.33
N SER A 188 2.59 5.85 23.32
CA SER A 188 2.56 4.55 22.64
C SER A 188 3.98 4.02 22.42
N GLY A 189 4.05 2.69 22.32
CA GLY A 189 5.30 1.94 22.18
C GLY A 189 6.13 2.48 21.03
N GLY A 190 7.21 3.20 21.34
CA GLY A 190 8.12 3.79 20.34
C GLY A 190 9.13 2.78 19.79
N GLU A 191 8.77 1.49 19.76
CA GLU A 191 9.41 0.58 18.82
C GLU A 191 8.43 0.37 17.69
N ASP A 192 8.60 1.16 16.63
CA ASP A 192 8.05 0.76 15.36
C ASP A 192 8.76 -0.53 14.95
N ASN A 193 8.00 -1.62 14.96
CA ASN A 193 8.42 -2.93 14.47
C ASN A 193 7.65 -3.30 13.20
N THR A 194 6.85 -2.37 12.69
CA THR A 194 6.04 -2.60 11.51
C THR A 194 6.86 -2.20 10.30
N LYS A 195 6.76 -2.99 9.24
CA LYS A 195 7.51 -2.74 8.03
C LYS A 195 6.73 -1.80 7.14
N PRO A 196 7.39 -0.87 6.43
CA PRO A 196 6.74 -0.11 5.38
C PRO A 196 6.18 -1.03 4.30
N THR A 197 5.09 -0.59 3.67
CA THR A 197 4.44 -1.31 2.57
C THR A 197 4.73 -0.60 1.25
N ILE A 198 5.50 -1.26 0.37
CA ILE A 198 5.76 -0.79 -0.99
C ILE A 198 4.63 -1.24 -1.93
N THR A 199 4.10 -0.33 -2.74
CA THR A 199 3.12 -0.61 -3.79
C THR A 199 3.70 -0.21 -5.16
N LEU A 200 3.78 -1.16 -6.10
CA LEU A 200 4.23 -0.87 -7.47
C LEU A 200 3.22 0.02 -8.21
N ILE A 201 3.72 1.03 -8.93
CA ILE A 201 2.90 1.83 -9.85
C ILE A 201 2.90 1.13 -11.22
N GLY A 202 1.75 0.64 -11.69
CA GLY A 202 1.65 -0.09 -12.95
C GLY A 202 2.04 -1.58 -12.84
N ASP A 203 2.31 -2.22 -13.98
CA ASP A 203 2.41 -3.70 -14.05
C ASP A 203 3.71 -4.26 -13.47
N SER A 204 3.62 -5.34 -12.67
CA SER A 204 4.78 -6.07 -12.16
C SER A 204 5.55 -6.84 -13.25
N LEU A 205 4.94 -7.04 -14.42
CA LEU A 205 5.52 -7.65 -15.60
C LEU A 205 5.44 -6.66 -16.77
N VAL A 206 6.59 -6.25 -17.31
CA VAL A 206 6.66 -5.31 -18.43
C VAL A 206 7.41 -5.95 -19.60
N THR A 207 6.89 -5.79 -20.81
CA THR A 207 7.60 -6.17 -22.05
C THR A 207 8.11 -4.90 -22.73
N VAL A 208 9.40 -4.89 -23.09
CA VAL A 208 10.07 -3.78 -23.76
C VAL A 208 10.68 -4.27 -25.07
N ILE A 209 10.59 -3.47 -26.13
CA ILE A 209 11.23 -3.79 -27.41
C ILE A 209 12.72 -3.43 -27.35
N GLN A 210 13.56 -4.28 -27.89
CA GLN A 210 15.00 -4.04 -28.01
C GLN A 210 15.28 -2.67 -28.64
N ASP A 211 16.30 -1.98 -28.13
CA ASP A 211 16.75 -0.65 -28.56
C ASP A 211 15.71 0.47 -28.40
N THR A 212 14.63 0.23 -27.63
CA THR A 212 13.69 1.30 -27.23
C THR A 212 13.98 1.82 -25.83
N THR A 213 13.40 2.99 -25.51
CA THR A 213 13.55 3.58 -24.18
C THR A 213 12.61 2.89 -23.19
N TYR A 214 13.18 2.36 -22.11
CA TYR A 214 12.42 1.94 -20.93
C TYR A 214 12.44 3.04 -19.88
N ILE A 215 11.26 3.44 -19.41
CA ILE A 215 11.10 4.31 -18.24
C ILE A 215 10.29 3.50 -17.23
N ASP A 216 10.88 3.27 -16.07
CA ASP A 216 10.21 2.56 -15.00
C ASP A 216 9.08 3.41 -14.40
N ALA A 217 7.93 2.80 -14.15
CA ALA A 217 6.77 3.50 -13.61
C ALA A 217 6.89 3.81 -12.10
N GLY A 218 7.88 3.24 -11.41
CA GLY A 218 8.16 3.47 -10.01
C GLY A 218 7.28 2.66 -9.06
N ALA A 219 7.30 3.09 -7.79
CA ALA A 219 6.55 2.55 -6.68
C ALA A 219 6.25 3.67 -5.66
N THR A 220 5.26 3.47 -4.80
CA THR A 220 5.00 4.27 -3.59
C THR A 220 5.24 3.44 -2.34
N ALA A 221 5.44 4.08 -1.18
CA ALA A 221 5.60 3.39 0.09
C ALA A 221 4.95 4.17 1.23
N GLU A 222 4.26 3.44 2.11
CA GLU A 222 3.58 3.98 3.29
C GLU A 222 3.98 3.17 4.52
N ASP A 223 4.13 3.86 5.63
CA ASP A 223 4.39 3.32 6.95
C ASP A 223 3.33 3.80 7.97
N ASN A 224 3.06 3.00 9.00
CA ASN A 224 2.06 3.33 10.03
C ASN A 224 2.47 4.44 10.99
N ILE A 225 3.77 4.68 11.19
CA ILE A 225 4.30 5.72 12.08
C ILE A 225 4.93 6.85 11.26
N ASP A 226 5.74 6.54 10.25
CA ASP A 226 6.42 7.56 9.43
C ASP A 226 5.53 8.16 8.32
N GLY A 227 4.39 7.53 8.02
CA GLY A 227 3.50 7.96 6.95
C GLY A 227 4.07 7.67 5.55
N ASP A 228 3.94 8.63 4.62
CA ASP A 228 4.44 8.48 3.25
C ASP A 228 5.98 8.54 3.20
N VAL A 229 6.61 7.38 2.99
CA VAL A 229 8.05 7.20 2.87
C VAL A 229 8.48 6.93 1.41
N THR A 230 7.64 7.28 0.43
CA THR A 230 7.90 7.05 -1.00
C THR A 230 9.23 7.65 -1.48
N VAL A 231 9.62 8.79 -0.92
CA VAL A 231 10.86 9.49 -1.28
C VAL A 231 12.12 8.73 -0.88
N ASP A 232 12.01 7.80 0.07
CA ASP A 232 13.12 7.01 0.61
C ASP A 232 13.29 5.66 -0.10
N ILE A 233 12.45 5.36 -1.10
CA ILE A 233 12.57 4.14 -1.90
C ILE A 233 13.91 4.13 -2.64
N VAL A 234 14.71 3.11 -2.39
CA VAL A 234 15.92 2.78 -3.14
C VAL A 234 15.55 1.85 -4.28
N THR A 235 15.66 2.34 -5.51
CA THR A 235 15.41 1.57 -6.72
C THR A 235 16.72 1.06 -7.33
N GLN A 236 16.83 -0.26 -7.55
CA GLN A 236 17.90 -0.84 -8.38
C GLN A 236 17.33 -1.22 -9.74
N ASN A 237 17.73 -0.50 -10.78
CA ASN A 237 17.28 -0.75 -12.15
C ASN A 237 18.49 -1.06 -13.04
N SER A 238 18.62 -2.32 -13.43
CA SER A 238 19.71 -2.83 -14.29
C SER A 238 19.27 -3.10 -15.73
N VAL A 239 18.08 -2.67 -16.12
CA VAL A 239 17.49 -2.97 -17.43
C VAL A 239 18.35 -2.37 -18.54
N ASP A 240 18.92 -3.22 -19.38
CA ASP A 240 19.60 -2.84 -20.62
C ASP A 240 18.75 -3.24 -21.82
N THR A 241 18.10 -2.26 -22.45
CA THR A 241 17.22 -2.51 -23.60
C THR A 241 17.97 -2.87 -24.88
N ALA A 242 19.30 -2.72 -24.92
CA ALA A 242 20.11 -3.15 -26.07
C ALA A 242 20.33 -4.67 -26.08
N VAL A 243 20.13 -5.34 -24.94
CA VAL A 243 20.38 -6.78 -24.78
C VAL A 243 19.07 -7.51 -24.49
N LEU A 244 18.73 -8.50 -25.32
CA LEU A 244 17.55 -9.34 -25.13
C LEU A 244 17.67 -10.17 -23.84
N GLY A 245 16.56 -10.31 -23.11
CA GLY A 245 16.52 -11.10 -21.89
C GLY A 245 15.52 -10.60 -20.87
N THR A 246 15.55 -11.21 -19.69
CA THR A 246 14.72 -10.83 -18.55
C THR A 246 15.57 -10.12 -17.50
N TYR A 247 15.11 -8.96 -17.09
CA TYR A 247 15.73 -8.11 -16.08
C TYR A 247 14.81 -7.98 -14.89
N THR A 248 15.40 -7.65 -13.74
CA THR A 248 14.65 -7.39 -12.51
C THR A 248 15.00 -5.99 -12.01
N VAL A 249 13.96 -5.20 -11.78
CA VAL A 249 14.02 -3.93 -11.04
C VAL A 249 13.56 -4.23 -9.62
N THR A 250 14.34 -3.83 -8.61
CA THR A 250 13.98 -4.01 -7.21
C THR A 250 13.71 -2.67 -6.53
N TYR A 251 12.77 -2.69 -5.58
CA TYR A 251 12.41 -1.55 -4.75
C TYR A 251 12.49 -1.98 -3.29
N ASP A 252 13.30 -1.24 -2.53
CA ASP A 252 13.48 -1.42 -1.10
C ASP A 252 13.27 -0.07 -0.42
N VAL A 253 12.77 -0.10 0.81
CA VAL A 253 12.69 1.09 1.67
C VAL A 253 12.88 0.62 3.12
N ASN A 254 13.54 1.46 3.91
CA ASN A 254 13.58 1.32 5.36
C ASN A 254 12.85 2.52 5.95
N ASP A 255 12.09 2.31 7.02
CA ASP A 255 11.58 3.41 7.83
C ASP A 255 12.69 4.06 8.68
N SER A 256 12.33 5.10 9.41
CA SER A 256 13.22 5.84 10.30
C SER A 256 13.68 5.00 11.51
N SER A 257 12.91 3.96 11.87
CA SER A 257 13.18 3.01 12.94
C SER A 257 14.06 1.82 12.50
N GLY A 258 14.34 1.71 11.20
CA GLY A 258 15.17 0.68 10.60
C GLY A 258 14.44 -0.60 10.19
N ASN A 259 13.10 -0.65 10.19
CA ASN A 259 12.40 -1.82 9.65
C ASN A 259 12.45 -1.80 8.13
N GLN A 260 12.76 -2.97 7.56
CA GLN A 260 12.91 -3.13 6.13
C GLN A 260 11.61 -3.65 5.52
N ALA A 261 11.11 -2.96 4.50
CA ALA A 261 9.98 -3.41 3.72
C ALA A 261 10.23 -4.79 3.10
N ILE A 262 9.14 -5.51 2.78
CA ILE A 262 9.25 -6.67 1.89
C ILE A 262 9.56 -6.15 0.49
N GLN A 263 10.77 -6.43 0.00
CA GLN A 263 11.25 -6.03 -1.31
C GLN A 263 10.22 -6.36 -2.40
N GLN A 264 9.88 -5.36 -3.21
CA GLN A 264 9.05 -5.55 -4.40
C GLN A 264 9.93 -5.63 -5.64
N MET A 265 9.47 -6.41 -6.62
CA MET A 265 10.20 -6.65 -7.85
C MET A 265 9.32 -6.44 -9.07
N ARG A 266 9.86 -5.76 -10.08
CA ARG A 266 9.30 -5.69 -11.43
C ARG A 266 10.18 -6.49 -12.37
N THR A 267 9.56 -7.36 -13.15
CA THR A 267 10.24 -8.15 -14.18
C THR A 267 10.07 -7.47 -15.53
N VAL A 268 11.18 -7.18 -16.21
CA VAL A 268 11.19 -6.52 -17.52
C VAL A 268 11.76 -7.49 -18.55
N SER A 269 10.95 -7.89 -19.51
CA SER A 269 11.36 -8.75 -20.62
C SER A 269 11.69 -7.90 -21.84
N VAL A 270 12.97 -7.82 -22.20
CA VAL A 270 13.44 -7.17 -23.43
C VAL A 270 13.39 -8.17 -24.56
N VAL A 271 12.56 -7.86 -25.56
CA VAL A 271 12.21 -8.75 -26.67
C VAL A 271 12.46 -8.06 -28.01
N THR A 272 12.62 -8.83 -29.08
CA THR A 272 12.74 -8.23 -30.43
C THR A 272 11.42 -7.59 -30.87
N SER A 273 11.45 -6.67 -31.84
CA SER A 273 10.23 -6.10 -32.43
C SER A 273 9.35 -7.15 -33.12
N THR A 274 9.91 -8.32 -33.46
CA THR A 274 9.17 -9.48 -33.96
C THR A 274 8.55 -10.36 -32.86
N ASP A 275 8.89 -10.10 -31.59
CA ASP A 275 8.47 -10.86 -30.41
C ASP A 275 7.50 -10.05 -29.51
N THR A 276 7.34 -8.75 -29.80
CA THR A 276 6.20 -7.92 -29.33
C THR A 276 4.95 -8.04 -30.19
N ALA A 277 5.05 -8.71 -31.33
CA ALA A 277 3.90 -9.29 -32.00
C ALA A 277 3.27 -10.32 -31.04
N LYS A 278 2.30 -9.87 -30.24
CA LYS A 278 1.37 -10.78 -29.59
C LYS A 278 0.62 -11.50 -30.71
N ASP A 279 1.15 -12.67 -31.07
CA ASP A 279 0.66 -13.51 -32.15
C ASP A 279 -0.68 -14.13 -31.74
N VAL A 280 -1.77 -13.52 -32.19
CA VAL A 280 -3.11 -14.10 -32.08
C VAL A 280 -3.39 -14.93 -33.32
N LEU A 281 -3.76 -16.18 -33.13
CA LEU A 281 -4.23 -17.04 -34.22
C LEU A 281 -5.75 -17.13 -34.18
N ILE A 282 -6.40 -16.78 -35.29
CA ILE A 282 -7.83 -16.95 -35.50
C ILE A 282 -8.04 -18.08 -36.51
N LEU A 283 -8.63 -19.17 -36.05
CA LEU A 283 -9.06 -20.29 -36.88
C LEU A 283 -10.57 -20.22 -37.07
N TYR A 284 -11.04 -20.46 -38.28
CA TYR A 284 -12.47 -20.43 -38.59
C TYR A 284 -12.89 -21.53 -39.56
N ASP A 285 -14.13 -21.97 -39.40
CA ASP A 285 -14.74 -22.93 -40.31
C ASP A 285 -15.12 -22.29 -41.64
N THR A 286 -14.91 -23.02 -42.73
CA THR A 286 -15.33 -22.63 -44.09
C THR A 286 -16.25 -23.66 -44.75
N ALA A 287 -16.47 -24.81 -44.12
CA ALA A 287 -17.30 -25.88 -44.66
C ALA A 287 -18.79 -25.70 -44.36
N GLY A 288 -19.63 -26.36 -45.15
CA GLY A 288 -21.08 -26.38 -44.99
C GLY A 288 -21.80 -25.09 -45.36
N SER A 289 -23.13 -25.11 -45.21
CA SER A 289 -24.01 -24.00 -45.61
C SER A 289 -23.74 -22.69 -44.84
N PHE A 290 -23.10 -22.79 -43.68
CA PHE A 290 -22.77 -21.65 -42.81
C PHE A 290 -21.28 -21.31 -42.77
N GLY A 291 -20.42 -21.93 -43.59
CA GLY A 291 -18.97 -21.65 -43.59
C GLY A 291 -18.62 -20.17 -43.86
N HIS A 292 -19.49 -19.45 -44.57
CA HIS A 292 -19.35 -18.00 -44.79
C HIS A 292 -19.41 -17.19 -43.48
N MET A 293 -20.18 -17.67 -42.49
CA MET A 293 -20.30 -17.02 -41.17
C MET A 293 -19.00 -17.09 -40.38
N GLY A 294 -18.25 -18.18 -40.51
CA GLY A 294 -16.98 -18.38 -39.80
C GLY A 294 -15.95 -17.35 -40.24
N LYS A 295 -15.79 -17.22 -41.56
CA LYS A 295 -14.95 -16.17 -42.16
C LYS A 295 -15.42 -14.76 -41.81
N THR A 296 -16.73 -14.51 -41.82
CA THR A 296 -17.28 -13.19 -41.51
C THR A 296 -17.02 -12.81 -40.04
N ASN A 297 -17.21 -13.75 -39.12
CA ASN A 297 -16.89 -13.55 -37.70
C ASN A 297 -15.39 -13.37 -37.47
N ALA A 298 -14.54 -14.07 -38.24
CA ALA A 298 -13.10 -13.89 -38.19
C ALA A 298 -12.70 -12.48 -38.60
N ILE A 299 -13.26 -11.96 -39.69
CA ILE A 299 -13.03 -10.57 -40.13
C ILE A 299 -13.48 -9.56 -39.07
N PHE A 300 -14.64 -9.78 -38.42
CA PHE A 300 -15.07 -8.89 -37.33
C PHE A 300 -14.11 -8.92 -36.14
N LEU A 301 -13.62 -10.10 -35.78
CA LEU A 301 -12.66 -10.26 -34.70
C LEU A 301 -11.29 -9.67 -35.07
N GLU A 302 -10.82 -9.84 -36.30
CA GLU A 302 -9.61 -9.20 -36.82
C GLU A 302 -9.70 -7.67 -36.74
N ASN A 303 -10.81 -7.10 -37.19
CA ASN A 303 -11.03 -5.65 -37.14
C ASN A 303 -11.02 -5.15 -35.69
N LEU A 304 -11.68 -5.88 -34.77
CA LEU A 304 -11.65 -5.56 -33.35
C LEU A 304 -10.23 -5.64 -32.79
N LEU A 305 -9.52 -6.74 -33.07
CA LEU A 305 -8.18 -6.98 -32.55
C LEU A 305 -7.12 -6.05 -33.17
N GLY A 306 -7.34 -5.55 -34.38
CA GLY A 306 -6.49 -4.56 -35.04
C GLY A 306 -6.46 -3.20 -34.35
N HIS A 307 -7.36 -2.93 -33.40
CA HIS A 307 -7.28 -1.77 -32.52
C HIS A 307 -6.28 -1.95 -31.36
N PHE A 308 -5.77 -3.16 -31.18
CA PHE A 308 -4.73 -3.49 -30.21
C PHE A 308 -3.45 -3.75 -31.00
N ASP A 309 -2.29 -3.36 -30.44
CA ASP A 309 -0.98 -3.58 -31.07
C ASP A 309 -0.61 -5.08 -31.05
N LEU A 310 -1.28 -5.85 -31.90
CA LEU A 310 -1.26 -7.31 -31.98
C LEU A 310 -0.92 -7.74 -33.40
N ASN A 311 -0.20 -8.86 -33.53
CA ASN A 311 -0.06 -9.54 -34.80
C ASN A 311 -1.15 -10.59 -34.93
N VAL A 312 -2.16 -10.32 -35.75
CA VAL A 312 -3.29 -11.22 -35.95
C VAL A 312 -3.08 -12.02 -37.23
N ILE A 313 -3.02 -13.34 -37.10
CA ILE A 313 -3.03 -14.27 -38.22
C ILE A 313 -4.39 -14.95 -38.22
N SER A 314 -5.14 -14.78 -39.30
CA SER A 314 -6.40 -15.51 -39.49
C SER A 314 -6.32 -16.44 -40.69
N LYS A 315 -6.92 -17.62 -40.55
CA LYS A 315 -7.03 -18.57 -41.64
C LYS A 315 -8.10 -19.63 -41.39
N PRO A 316 -8.57 -20.30 -42.47
CA PRO A 316 -9.42 -21.47 -42.32
C PRO A 316 -8.71 -22.55 -41.51
N THR A 317 -9.45 -23.25 -40.65
CA THR A 317 -8.92 -24.40 -39.89
C THR A 317 -8.44 -25.52 -40.82
N SER A 318 -8.98 -25.61 -42.04
CA SER A 318 -8.49 -26.50 -43.10
C SER A 318 -7.06 -26.21 -43.57
N GLN A 319 -6.47 -25.09 -43.16
CA GLN A 319 -5.08 -24.70 -43.40
C GLN A 319 -4.24 -24.72 -42.12
N TYR A 320 -4.73 -25.36 -41.07
CA TYR A 320 -4.01 -25.50 -39.81
C TYR A 320 -2.74 -26.36 -39.99
N VAL A 321 -1.65 -25.91 -39.39
CA VAL A 321 -0.36 -26.61 -39.36
C VAL A 321 -0.10 -27.11 -37.95
N GLU A 322 0.28 -28.38 -37.83
CA GLU A 322 0.57 -29.01 -36.53
C GLU A 322 1.62 -28.20 -35.75
N ASN A 323 1.37 -28.04 -34.45
CA ASN A 323 2.11 -27.26 -33.46
C ASN A 323 2.10 -25.73 -33.68
N GLU A 324 1.42 -25.18 -34.68
CA GLU A 324 1.51 -23.74 -34.94
C GLU A 324 0.90 -22.88 -33.83
N MET A 325 -0.06 -23.42 -33.08
CA MET A 325 -0.66 -22.73 -31.95
C MET A 325 0.27 -22.57 -30.75
N ASN A 326 1.36 -23.35 -30.69
CA ASN A 326 2.26 -23.35 -29.54
C ASN A 326 3.04 -22.04 -29.39
N SER A 327 3.27 -21.34 -30.50
CA SER A 327 3.91 -20.02 -30.55
C SER A 327 2.94 -18.85 -30.36
N LYS A 328 1.63 -19.12 -30.23
CA LYS A 328 0.58 -18.11 -30.16
C LYS A 328 0.25 -17.77 -28.72
N LYS A 329 -0.01 -16.49 -28.44
CA LYS A 329 -0.40 -16.01 -27.10
C LYS A 329 -1.87 -16.28 -26.81
N ALA A 330 -2.70 -16.24 -27.84
CA ALA A 330 -4.11 -16.60 -27.78
C ALA A 330 -4.53 -17.25 -29.10
N VAL A 331 -5.44 -18.22 -29.01
CA VAL A 331 -6.03 -18.89 -30.16
C VAL A 331 -7.54 -18.76 -30.07
N PHE A 332 -8.14 -18.20 -31.12
CA PHE A 332 -9.59 -18.14 -31.27
C PHE A 332 -10.01 -19.19 -32.29
N TYR A 333 -11.03 -19.96 -31.96
CA TYR A 333 -11.64 -20.90 -32.90
C TYR A 333 -13.12 -20.58 -33.09
N LEU A 334 -13.48 -20.26 -34.33
CA LEU A 334 -14.80 -19.79 -34.75
C LEU A 334 -15.53 -20.90 -35.50
N GLY A 335 -16.31 -21.67 -34.75
CA GLY A 335 -17.13 -22.75 -35.28
C GLY A 335 -18.36 -22.25 -36.06
N THR A 336 -18.79 -22.98 -37.08
CA THR A 336 -20.04 -22.65 -37.82
C THR A 336 -21.06 -23.78 -37.90
N THR A 337 -20.64 -25.03 -37.71
CA THR A 337 -21.51 -26.21 -37.81
C THR A 337 -21.11 -27.27 -36.80
N TYR A 338 -22.08 -28.05 -36.31
CA TYR A 338 -21.87 -29.14 -35.35
C TYR A 338 -21.09 -30.35 -35.88
N ASP A 339 -20.86 -30.47 -37.19
CA ASP A 339 -20.19 -31.61 -37.80
C ASP A 339 -19.35 -31.17 -39.00
N VAL A 340 -18.36 -30.32 -38.74
CA VAL A 340 -17.52 -29.74 -39.80
C VAL A 340 -16.70 -30.79 -40.55
N LEU A 341 -16.36 -31.92 -39.90
CA LEU A 341 -15.56 -32.99 -40.47
C LEU A 341 -16.31 -33.82 -41.52
N SER A 342 -17.64 -33.93 -41.46
CA SER A 342 -18.41 -34.71 -42.45
C SER A 342 -18.49 -34.05 -43.83
N TYR A 343 -18.17 -32.77 -43.93
CA TYR A 343 -18.08 -32.05 -45.20
C TYR A 343 -16.80 -32.34 -45.99
N TYR A 344 -15.82 -33.01 -45.37
CA TYR A 344 -14.54 -33.33 -45.99
C TYR A 344 -14.37 -34.86 -46.15
N SER A 345 -13.90 -35.27 -47.33
CA SER A 345 -13.62 -36.68 -47.60
C SER A 345 -12.52 -37.24 -46.69
N GLU A 346 -12.58 -38.54 -46.38
CA GLU A 346 -11.56 -39.21 -45.58
C GLU A 346 -10.18 -39.08 -46.25
N GLY A 347 -9.15 -38.75 -45.45
CA GLY A 347 -7.79 -38.52 -45.95
C GLY A 347 -7.57 -37.22 -46.74
N SER A 348 -8.58 -36.36 -46.90
CA SER A 348 -8.40 -35.02 -47.48
C SER A 348 -7.46 -34.14 -46.64
N ALA A 349 -6.76 -33.22 -47.29
CA ALA A 349 -5.83 -32.32 -46.63
C ALA A 349 -6.53 -31.46 -45.57
N GLU A 350 -7.76 -31.04 -45.87
CA GLU A 350 -8.62 -30.25 -45.01
C GLU A 350 -9.00 -31.05 -43.76
N LYS A 351 -9.48 -32.30 -43.91
CA LYS A 351 -9.84 -33.15 -42.78
C LYS A 351 -8.63 -33.43 -41.89
N LEU A 352 -7.46 -33.67 -42.49
CA LEU A 352 -6.22 -33.89 -41.75
C LEU A 352 -5.76 -32.64 -40.98
N ALA A 353 -5.99 -31.44 -41.51
CA ALA A 353 -5.68 -30.19 -40.82
C ALA A 353 -6.52 -30.01 -39.54
N TYR A 354 -7.82 -30.31 -39.60
CA TYR A 354 -8.67 -30.30 -38.41
C TYR A 354 -8.24 -31.35 -37.37
N GLN A 355 -7.84 -32.55 -37.80
CA GLN A 355 -7.35 -33.59 -36.89
C GLN A 355 -6.05 -33.16 -36.18
N LYS A 356 -5.14 -32.47 -36.89
CA LYS A 356 -3.94 -31.87 -36.30
C LYS A 356 -4.30 -30.80 -35.27
N PHE A 357 -5.25 -29.93 -35.60
CA PHE A 357 -5.74 -28.90 -34.67
C PHE A 357 -6.31 -29.54 -33.40
N TYR A 358 -7.23 -30.50 -33.52
CA TYR A 358 -7.82 -31.18 -32.36
C TYR A 358 -6.78 -31.94 -31.52
N ARG A 359 -5.75 -32.51 -32.15
CA ARG A 359 -4.63 -33.14 -31.43
C ARG A 359 -3.81 -32.13 -30.62
N ASP A 360 -3.51 -30.96 -31.19
CA ASP A 360 -2.77 -29.94 -30.46
C ASP A 360 -3.60 -29.37 -29.30
N VAL A 361 -4.90 -29.13 -29.53
CA VAL A 361 -5.85 -28.76 -28.48
C VAL A 361 -5.85 -29.78 -27.32
N ALA A 362 -5.86 -31.08 -27.65
CA ALA A 362 -5.95 -32.15 -26.66
C ALA A 362 -4.68 -32.31 -25.80
N THR A 363 -3.52 -31.99 -26.37
CA THR A 363 -2.22 -32.42 -25.81
C THR A 363 -1.36 -31.27 -25.29
N LYS A 364 -1.79 -30.01 -25.47
CA LYS A 364 -0.98 -28.82 -25.14
C LYS A 364 -1.72 -27.92 -24.17
N ASP A 365 -0.98 -27.42 -23.17
CA ASP A 365 -1.49 -26.47 -22.19
C ASP A 365 -1.51 -25.05 -22.79
N ARG A 366 -2.65 -24.67 -23.39
CA ARG A 366 -2.88 -23.39 -24.05
C ARG A 366 -4.31 -22.91 -23.87
N THR A 367 -4.48 -21.60 -23.71
CA THR A 367 -5.80 -20.96 -23.71
C THR A 367 -6.35 -20.89 -25.13
N ILE A 368 -7.50 -21.53 -25.35
CA ILE A 368 -8.25 -21.48 -26.60
C ILE A 368 -9.62 -20.90 -26.30
N VAL A 369 -9.99 -19.87 -27.04
CA VAL A 369 -11.32 -19.26 -26.96
C VAL A 369 -12.21 -19.90 -28.02
N TRP A 370 -13.19 -20.66 -27.56
CA TRP A 370 -14.18 -21.32 -28.41
C TRP A 370 -15.37 -20.41 -28.61
N ILE A 371 -15.71 -20.16 -29.87
CA ILE A 371 -16.89 -19.38 -30.22
C ILE A 371 -17.79 -20.27 -31.06
N ASN A 372 -19.06 -20.34 -30.65
CA ASN A 372 -20.14 -21.11 -31.28
C ASN A 372 -20.09 -22.63 -31.00
N TYR A 373 -20.79 -23.42 -31.81
CA TYR A 373 -20.89 -24.87 -31.71
C TYR A 373 -19.59 -25.54 -32.12
N ASN A 374 -18.98 -26.38 -31.26
CA ASN A 374 -17.98 -27.41 -31.63
C ASN A 374 -17.40 -28.23 -30.44
N LEU A 375 -17.68 -27.85 -29.18
CA LEU A 375 -17.20 -28.61 -28.00
C LEU A 375 -17.59 -30.11 -28.00
N PRO A 376 -18.82 -30.52 -28.37
CA PRO A 376 -19.19 -31.94 -28.37
C PRO A 376 -18.43 -32.80 -29.39
N LEU A 377 -17.97 -32.23 -30.52
CA LEU A 377 -17.16 -32.97 -31.49
C LEU A 377 -15.75 -33.22 -30.99
N LEU A 378 -15.19 -32.23 -30.30
CA LEU A 378 -13.85 -32.34 -29.72
C LEU A 378 -13.84 -33.45 -28.66
N GLU A 379 -14.88 -33.51 -27.82
CA GLU A 379 -15.09 -34.60 -26.87
C GLU A 379 -15.16 -35.96 -27.56
N GLN A 380 -15.95 -36.10 -28.62
CA GLN A 380 -16.02 -37.34 -29.40
C GLN A 380 -14.68 -37.71 -30.03
N PHE A 381 -13.95 -36.73 -30.59
CA PHE A 381 -12.63 -36.95 -31.15
C PHE A 381 -11.64 -37.47 -30.10
N TRP A 382 -11.68 -36.96 -28.87
CA TRP A 382 -10.83 -37.46 -27.79
C TRP A 382 -11.17 -38.89 -27.39
N ILE A 383 -12.46 -39.23 -27.30
CA ILE A 383 -12.92 -40.60 -27.04
C ILE A 383 -12.40 -41.54 -28.12
N ASP A 384 -12.58 -41.16 -29.39
CA ASP A 384 -12.19 -42.00 -30.53
C ASP A 384 -10.66 -42.20 -30.64
N ASN A 385 -9.87 -41.25 -30.11
CA ASN A 385 -8.41 -41.26 -30.21
C ASN A 385 -7.70 -41.54 -28.88
N ASN A 386 -8.43 -41.84 -27.80
CA ASN A 386 -7.91 -42.14 -26.46
C ASN A 386 -6.91 -41.09 -25.94
N LEU A 387 -7.32 -39.81 -26.00
CA LEU A 387 -6.52 -38.65 -25.56
C LEU A 387 -6.96 -38.18 -24.15
N ASP A 388 -6.00 -37.80 -23.30
CA ASP A 388 -6.26 -37.38 -21.91
C ASP A 388 -6.99 -36.03 -21.87
N ASN A 389 -8.13 -35.96 -21.16
CA ASN A 389 -9.00 -34.79 -21.09
C ASN A 389 -8.58 -33.84 -19.95
N ASN A 390 -7.58 -33.01 -20.19
CA ASN A 390 -7.03 -32.09 -19.15
C ASN A 390 -7.51 -30.64 -19.29
N THR A 391 -8.39 -30.32 -20.24
CA THR A 391 -8.75 -28.92 -20.56
C THR A 391 -10.26 -28.74 -20.64
N PHE A 392 -10.95 -28.88 -19.51
CA PHE A 392 -12.25 -28.22 -19.29
C PHE A 392 -12.34 -27.76 -17.82
N ALA A 393 -12.03 -26.49 -17.59
CA ALA A 393 -12.49 -25.73 -16.44
C ALA A 393 -13.48 -24.67 -16.94
#